data_AF-A0A161Y5N2-F1
#
_entry.id   AF-A0A161Y5N2-F1
#
_cell.length_a   1.000
_cell.length_b   1.000
_cell.length_c   1.000
_cell.angle_alpha   90.00
_cell.angle_beta   90.00
_cell.angle_gamma   90.00
#
_symmetry.space_group_name_H-M   'P 1'
#
loop_
_entity.id
_entity.type
_entity.pdbx_description
1 polymer ?
#
loop_
_entity_poly.entity_id
_entity_poly.type
_entity_poly.pdbx_seq_one_letter_code
_entity_poly.pdbx_strand_id
1 'polypeptide(L)'
;MALTVKQLNADASFLLTFEPIVPKSTPGITARPFRVLMDPWITGPSTIFHSILSTATHKECPCICSLQHLPEPDLVIISQHKSDHCNEATLRQLPASGTRTLILAEPAAAKVIWSWKYFDKDKVHTIPRWEDPHATGKQSVIRLKVPPFLPGGEPGEVSIAFIPQRRDFKGLHAAVGITYRPPPTWPRFTHLLTPPETPVLQHSRLIAPQVAVMPQQKSRNSSAYLSLPTPPETPSSRSLRSVRSAASVAPAPDARDKAVSIIFSPHGISYRCLEDYANTHLKAEAALPLTALLHCFDTVSNPWWLGGNISAGMPAGQETAAALGAKAWVSTHDGDKDVKGLVTKMLKKKRYTQKQIAAPSSSGQRRGGRYGRRVKAGDGEKEAKGTEVLVLGVGEEVAMTGEGVWNVESGTSVLPPSGGLPEVEKKLKGRARGRGLAPVDTTAKYGPRP
;
A
#
# COMPACT_ATOMS: atom_id res chain seq x y z
N MET A 1 -14.42 -5.72 -5.08
CA MET A 1 -13.04 -6.23 -4.87
C MET A 1 -12.70 -6.17 -3.39
N ALA A 2 -11.88 -7.09 -2.90
CA ALA A 2 -11.46 -7.17 -1.50
C ALA A 2 -9.99 -6.78 -1.35
N LEU A 3 -9.68 -6.04 -0.29
CA LEU A 3 -8.34 -5.72 0.18
C LEU A 3 -8.14 -6.41 1.52
N THR A 4 -7.10 -7.25 1.62
CA THR A 4 -6.62 -7.77 2.90
C THR A 4 -5.34 -7.06 3.29
N VAL A 5 -5.31 -6.52 4.51
CA VAL A 5 -4.12 -5.89 5.11
C VAL A 5 -3.64 -6.80 6.23
N LYS A 6 -2.43 -7.34 6.09
CA LYS A 6 -1.78 -8.18 7.12
C LYS A 6 -0.57 -7.47 7.70
N GLN A 7 -0.50 -7.38 9.02
CA GLN A 7 0.65 -6.80 9.72
C GLN A 7 1.73 -7.87 9.96
N LEU A 8 2.93 -7.66 9.42
CA LEU A 8 4.00 -8.66 9.46
C LEU A 8 4.95 -8.47 10.65
N ASN A 9 5.09 -7.25 11.14
CA ASN A 9 5.87 -6.91 12.33
C ASN A 9 5.17 -5.80 13.13
N ALA A 10 5.69 -5.47 14.31
CA ALA A 10 5.13 -4.42 15.17
C ALA A 10 5.40 -2.98 14.67
N ASP A 11 5.87 -2.83 13.44
CA ASP A 11 6.35 -1.56 12.90
C ASP A 11 5.52 -1.11 11.68
N ALA A 12 6.10 -1.12 10.48
CA ALA A 12 5.49 -0.63 9.25
C ALA A 12 5.49 -1.68 8.12
N SER A 13 5.77 -2.96 8.41
CA SER A 13 5.78 -4.01 7.40
C SER A 13 4.40 -4.63 7.22
N PHE A 14 3.83 -4.47 6.04
CA PHE A 14 2.49 -5.00 5.70
C PHE A 14 2.51 -5.82 4.42
N LEU A 15 1.69 -6.87 4.38
CA LEU A 15 1.31 -7.52 3.13
C LEU A 15 -0.10 -7.07 2.75
N LEU A 16 -0.22 -6.37 1.63
CA LEU A 16 -1.49 -5.98 1.03
C LEU A 16 -1.85 -7.00 -0.06
N THR A 17 -3.04 -7.59 0.03
CA THR A 17 -3.54 -8.53 -0.97
C THR A 17 -4.83 -7.98 -1.57
N PHE A 18 -4.81 -7.74 -2.88
CA PHE A 18 -5.98 -7.30 -3.64
C PHE A 18 -6.59 -8.49 -4.36
N GLU A 19 -7.82 -8.84 -4.00
CA GLU A 19 -8.55 -9.97 -4.57
C GLU A 19 -9.79 -9.49 -5.32
N PRO A 20 -9.89 -9.76 -6.63
CA PRO A 20 -11.10 -9.47 -7.37
C PRO A 20 -12.28 -10.31 -6.86
N ILE A 21 -13.43 -9.68 -6.66
CA ILE A 21 -14.66 -10.41 -6.32
C ILE A 21 -15.30 -10.84 -7.63
N VAL A 22 -15.05 -12.09 -8.03
CA VAL A 22 -15.63 -12.70 -9.24
C VAL A 22 -16.87 -13.49 -8.83
N PRO A 23 -18.01 -13.36 -9.54
CA PRO A 23 -19.18 -14.22 -9.31
C PRO A 23 -18.80 -15.70 -9.45
N LYS A 24 -19.28 -16.55 -8.54
CA LYS A 24 -18.98 -18.00 -8.49
C LYS A 24 -19.39 -18.78 -9.76
N SER A 25 -20.10 -18.15 -10.69
CA SER A 25 -20.81 -18.79 -11.80
C SER A 25 -20.09 -18.66 -13.15
N THR A 26 -18.83 -18.21 -13.21
CA THR A 26 -18.12 -18.03 -14.49
C THR A 26 -17.01 -19.07 -14.67
N PRO A 27 -17.29 -20.20 -15.37
CA PRO A 27 -16.30 -21.23 -15.63
C PRO A 27 -15.10 -20.67 -16.40
N GLY A 28 -13.88 -21.07 -16.03
CA GLY A 28 -12.65 -20.69 -16.73
C GLY A 28 -12.01 -19.36 -16.30
N ILE A 29 -12.63 -18.58 -15.40
CA ILE A 29 -11.99 -17.41 -14.79
C ILE A 29 -11.12 -17.85 -13.62
N THR A 30 -9.81 -17.58 -13.70
CA THR A 30 -8.90 -17.73 -12.55
C THR A 30 -8.55 -16.36 -12.00
N ALA A 31 -9.17 -15.97 -10.89
CA ALA A 31 -8.82 -14.73 -10.20
C ALA A 31 -7.50 -14.93 -9.44
N ARG A 32 -6.44 -14.24 -9.88
CA ARG A 32 -5.16 -14.23 -9.17
C ARG A 32 -5.08 -12.98 -8.29
N PRO A 33 -4.79 -13.11 -6.98
CA PRO A 33 -4.54 -11.96 -6.13
C PRO A 33 -3.34 -11.15 -6.62
N PHE A 34 -3.42 -9.82 -6.52
CA PHE A 34 -2.27 -8.94 -6.68
C PHE A 34 -1.70 -8.61 -5.30
N ARG A 35 -0.41 -8.84 -5.09
CA ARG A 35 0.20 -8.75 -3.75
C ARG A 35 1.27 -7.66 -3.70
N VAL A 36 1.13 -6.74 -2.73
CA VAL A 36 2.08 -5.66 -2.49
C VAL A 36 2.67 -5.82 -1.09
N LEU A 37 3.98 -5.95 -1.00
CA LEU A 37 4.73 -6.00 0.23
C LEU A 37 5.29 -4.61 0.56
N MET A 38 4.85 -4.02 1.67
CA MET A 38 5.23 -2.68 2.11
C MET A 38 6.37 -2.76 3.12
N ASP A 39 7.42 -1.98 2.93
CA ASP A 39 8.52 -1.75 3.88
C ASP A 39 8.96 -3.00 4.66
N PRO A 40 9.37 -4.10 4.00
CA PRO A 40 9.62 -5.35 4.68
C PRO A 40 10.87 -5.29 5.56
N TRP A 41 10.67 -5.48 6.86
CA TRP A 41 11.72 -5.68 7.85
C TRP A 41 11.38 -6.92 8.69
N ILE A 42 11.93 -8.05 8.26
CA ILE A 42 11.66 -9.40 8.78
C ILE A 42 12.87 -9.97 9.52
N THR A 43 14.07 -9.68 9.02
CA THR A 43 15.32 -10.10 9.64
C THR A 43 16.33 -8.97 9.61
N GLY A 44 17.44 -9.18 10.29
CA GLY A 44 18.56 -8.25 10.35
C GLY A 44 18.29 -7.08 11.30
N PRO A 45 19.37 -6.44 11.78
CA PRO A 45 19.26 -5.29 12.66
C PRO A 45 18.68 -4.08 11.90
N SER A 46 17.93 -3.22 12.61
CA SER A 46 17.68 -1.86 12.16
C SER A 46 18.51 -0.90 13.01
N THR A 47 19.31 -0.09 12.34
CA THR A 47 19.95 1.08 12.93
C THR A 47 19.02 2.26 12.71
N ILE A 48 18.23 2.62 13.73
CA ILE A 48 17.36 3.79 13.65
C ILE A 48 18.25 5.03 13.70
N PHE A 49 18.50 5.62 12.54
CA PHE A 49 19.24 6.87 12.43
C PHE A 49 18.32 8.06 12.72
N HIS A 50 17.82 8.13 13.96
CA HIS A 50 17.33 9.38 14.54
C HIS A 50 18.39 9.94 15.52
N SER A 51 19.30 10.72 14.93
CA SER A 51 20.25 11.67 15.51
C SER A 51 21.07 11.29 16.77
N ILE A 52 21.47 10.04 16.99
CA ILE A 52 22.75 9.59 17.61
C ILE A 52 22.50 8.12 18.03
N LEU A 53 22.81 7.18 17.13
CA LEU A 53 22.90 5.72 17.34
C LEU A 53 21.95 5.12 18.39
N SER A 54 20.77 4.71 17.93
CA SER A 54 19.98 3.68 18.63
C SER A 54 19.85 2.46 17.75
N THR A 55 20.32 1.31 18.25
CA THR A 55 20.02 0.01 17.65
C THR A 55 18.67 -0.42 18.18
N ALA A 56 17.68 -0.51 17.29
CA ALA A 56 16.39 -1.10 17.64
C ALA A 56 16.40 -2.57 17.21
N THR A 57 16.20 -3.45 18.17
CA THR A 57 15.84 -4.84 17.91
C THR A 57 14.34 -4.99 18.06
N HIS A 58 13.74 -5.87 17.26
CA HIS A 58 12.34 -6.25 17.42
C HIS A 58 12.05 -6.61 18.88
N LYS A 59 11.14 -5.88 19.54
CA LYS A 59 10.62 -6.28 20.86
C LYS A 59 9.66 -7.46 20.71
N GLU A 60 8.91 -7.45 19.62
CA GLU A 60 8.06 -8.54 19.16
C GLU A 60 8.58 -9.02 17.80
N CYS A 61 8.89 -10.32 17.71
CA CYS A 61 9.37 -10.93 16.47
C CYS A 61 8.33 -10.78 15.36
N PRO A 62 8.73 -10.56 14.10
CA PRO A 62 7.81 -10.64 12.97
C PRO A 62 7.08 -11.99 12.94
N CYS A 63 5.85 -12.01 12.39
CA CYS A 63 5.04 -13.22 12.33
C CYS A 63 5.60 -14.28 11.35
N ILE A 64 6.70 -13.96 10.66
CA ILE A 64 7.43 -14.82 9.73
C ILE A 64 8.94 -14.66 9.97
N CYS A 65 9.71 -15.71 9.69
CA CYS A 65 11.18 -15.64 9.81
C CYS A 65 11.90 -15.37 8.47
N SER A 66 11.17 -15.40 7.35
CA SER A 66 11.70 -15.29 6.00
C SER A 66 10.58 -14.89 5.03
N LEU A 67 10.91 -14.11 3.99
CA LEU A 67 10.01 -13.77 2.89
C LEU A 67 9.57 -14.99 2.09
N GLN A 68 10.30 -16.11 2.18
CA GLN A 68 9.91 -17.38 1.55
C GLN A 68 8.64 -17.99 2.17
N HIS A 69 8.27 -17.59 3.38
CA HIS A 69 7.01 -18.02 4.01
C HIS A 69 5.79 -17.23 3.52
N LEU A 70 6.00 -16.19 2.71
CA LEU A 70 4.92 -15.45 2.08
C LEU A 70 4.72 -15.93 0.64
N PRO A 71 3.48 -15.87 0.11
CA PRO A 71 3.29 -15.95 -1.33
C PRO A 71 4.14 -14.88 -2.02
N GLU A 72 4.75 -15.22 -3.16
CA GLU A 72 5.61 -14.28 -3.89
C GLU A 72 4.84 -12.98 -4.21
N PRO A 73 5.35 -11.81 -3.79
CA PRO A 73 4.70 -10.54 -4.06
C PRO A 73 4.85 -10.13 -5.52
N ASP A 74 3.85 -9.45 -6.08
CA ASP A 74 3.96 -8.78 -7.38
C ASP A 74 4.84 -7.54 -7.29
N LEU A 75 4.74 -6.87 -6.15
CA LEU A 75 5.34 -5.59 -5.91
C LEU A 75 5.89 -5.51 -4.49
N VAL A 76 7.07 -4.93 -4.35
CA VAL A 76 7.61 -4.47 -3.07
C VAL A 76 7.69 -2.96 -3.14
N ILE A 77 7.14 -2.27 -2.14
CA ILE A 77 7.21 -0.81 -2.06
C ILE A 77 8.03 -0.42 -0.84
N ILE A 78 9.03 0.46 -1.07
CA ILE A 78 9.88 1.04 -0.03
C ILE A 78 9.59 2.53 0.08
N SER A 79 8.93 2.92 1.17
CA SER A 79 8.43 4.27 1.41
C SER A 79 9.50 5.25 1.90
N GLN A 80 10.56 4.74 2.57
CA GLN A 80 11.68 5.55 3.05
C GLN A 80 13.00 4.76 3.12
N HIS A 81 14.13 5.46 3.00
CA HIS A 81 15.48 4.88 3.02
C HIS A 81 16.01 4.44 4.41
N LYS A 82 15.23 4.61 5.48
CA LYS A 82 15.64 4.22 6.84
C LYS A 82 15.63 2.70 6.98
N SER A 83 16.53 2.13 7.77
CA SER A 83 16.79 0.68 7.78
C SER A 83 15.66 -0.17 8.40
N ASP A 84 14.74 0.44 9.14
CA ASP A 84 13.47 -0.12 9.63
C ASP A 84 12.39 -0.22 8.54
N HIS A 85 12.64 0.34 7.34
CA HIS A 85 11.74 0.26 6.18
C HIS A 85 12.45 -0.30 4.94
N CYS A 86 13.68 0.14 4.70
CA CYS A 86 14.58 -0.27 3.63
C CYS A 86 15.65 -1.24 4.17
N ASN A 87 15.22 -2.42 4.60
CA ASN A 87 16.11 -3.38 5.25
C ASN A 87 16.84 -4.29 4.22
N GLU A 88 18.17 -4.18 4.16
CA GLU A 88 18.99 -4.93 3.20
C GLU A 88 18.92 -6.45 3.41
N ALA A 89 19.03 -6.92 4.66
CA ALA A 89 19.04 -8.33 4.98
C ALA A 89 17.71 -9.01 4.63
N THR A 90 16.60 -8.30 4.79
CA THR A 90 15.26 -8.76 4.41
C THR A 90 15.10 -8.73 2.89
N LEU A 91 15.45 -7.64 2.22
CA LEU A 91 15.25 -7.51 0.77
C LEU A 91 16.11 -8.50 -0.02
N ARG A 92 17.35 -8.77 0.40
CA ARG A 92 18.23 -9.77 -0.24
C ARG A 92 17.72 -11.21 -0.18
N GLN A 93 16.62 -11.49 0.54
CA GLN A 93 15.94 -12.78 0.48
C GLN A 93 15.14 -12.96 -0.82
N LEU A 94 14.77 -11.86 -1.49
CA LEU A 94 14.18 -11.89 -2.82
C LEU A 94 15.26 -12.22 -3.85
N PRO A 95 14.98 -13.04 -4.88
CA PRO A 95 15.95 -13.32 -5.92
C PRO A 95 16.48 -12.04 -6.59
N ALA A 96 17.74 -12.00 -6.99
CA ALA A 96 18.32 -10.83 -7.66
C ALA A 96 17.62 -10.48 -8.99
N SER A 97 17.12 -11.50 -9.69
CA SER A 97 16.49 -11.40 -11.02
C SER A 97 15.60 -12.61 -11.31
N GLY A 98 14.97 -12.64 -12.49
CA GLY A 98 14.20 -13.80 -12.99
C GLY A 98 12.82 -14.01 -12.36
N THR A 99 12.40 -13.16 -11.42
CA THR A 99 11.06 -13.17 -10.81
C THR A 99 10.18 -12.07 -11.37
N ARG A 100 8.86 -12.20 -11.25
CA ARG A 100 7.91 -11.12 -11.58
C ARG A 100 7.90 -9.97 -10.58
N THR A 101 8.45 -10.17 -9.37
CA THR A 101 8.47 -9.15 -8.32
C THR A 101 9.28 -7.93 -8.73
N LEU A 102 8.63 -6.76 -8.77
CA LEU A 102 9.26 -5.46 -8.93
C LEU A 102 9.46 -4.78 -7.57
N ILE A 103 10.51 -3.99 -7.43
CA ILE A 103 10.77 -3.15 -6.27
C ILE A 103 10.57 -1.69 -6.69
N LEU A 104 9.57 -1.03 -6.13
CA LEU A 104 9.36 0.40 -6.26
C LEU A 104 9.81 1.08 -4.98
N ALA A 105 10.62 2.12 -5.09
CA ALA A 105 11.17 2.78 -3.93
C ALA A 105 11.13 4.30 -4.07
N GLU A 106 10.99 5.01 -2.96
CA GLU A 106 11.21 6.45 -2.93
C GLU A 106 12.64 6.79 -3.44
N PRO A 107 12.89 8.02 -3.94
CA PRO A 107 14.17 8.33 -4.60
C PRO A 107 15.43 8.09 -3.75
N ALA A 108 15.39 8.28 -2.43
CA ALA A 108 16.55 8.01 -1.59
C ALA A 108 16.71 6.50 -1.31
N ALA A 109 15.62 5.78 -1.07
CA ALA A 109 15.66 4.34 -0.84
C ALA A 109 16.15 3.58 -2.08
N ALA A 110 15.70 3.97 -3.29
CA ALA A 110 16.17 3.38 -4.54
C ALA A 110 17.70 3.47 -4.68
N LYS A 111 18.30 4.63 -4.33
CA LYS A 111 19.75 4.81 -4.33
C LYS A 111 20.47 3.89 -3.35
N VAL A 112 19.91 3.70 -2.16
CA VAL A 112 20.44 2.76 -1.17
C VAL A 112 20.39 1.34 -1.72
N ILE A 113 19.24 0.91 -2.25
CA ILE A 113 19.05 -0.44 -2.80
C ILE A 113 20.01 -0.72 -3.97
N TRP A 114 20.19 0.24 -4.88
CA TRP A 114 21.15 0.11 -5.98
C TRP A 114 22.61 0.04 -5.49
N SER A 115 22.94 0.71 -4.38
CA SER A 115 24.29 0.67 -3.79
C SER A 115 24.70 -0.72 -3.30
N TRP A 116 23.73 -1.58 -2.98
CA TRP A 116 23.96 -2.97 -2.55
C TRP A 116 24.49 -3.85 -3.68
N LYS A 117 24.35 -3.42 -4.94
CA LYS A 117 24.80 -4.15 -6.15
C LYS A 117 24.31 -5.60 -6.19
N TYR A 118 23.11 -5.84 -5.66
CA TYR A 118 22.51 -7.16 -5.57
C TYR A 118 21.44 -7.40 -6.64
N PHE A 119 20.53 -6.45 -6.84
CA PHE A 119 19.42 -6.57 -7.80
C PHE A 119 19.81 -6.09 -9.20
N ASP A 120 19.19 -6.70 -10.22
CA ASP A 120 19.30 -6.23 -11.60
C ASP A 120 18.65 -4.85 -11.76
N LYS A 121 19.11 -4.10 -12.77
CA LYS A 121 18.71 -2.70 -12.99
C LYS A 121 17.22 -2.54 -13.30
N ASP A 122 16.60 -3.56 -13.89
CA ASP A 122 15.18 -3.61 -14.26
C ASP A 122 14.28 -4.14 -13.14
N LYS A 123 14.85 -4.51 -11.99
CA LYS A 123 14.08 -4.97 -10.83
C LYS A 123 13.71 -3.83 -9.89
N VAL A 124 14.52 -2.77 -9.82
CA VAL A 124 14.36 -1.66 -8.87
C VAL A 124 14.07 -0.37 -9.62
N HIS A 125 12.95 0.27 -9.32
CA HIS A 125 12.54 1.53 -9.93
C HIS A 125 12.24 2.59 -8.88
N THR A 126 12.65 3.82 -9.19
CA THR A 126 12.28 4.99 -8.38
C THR A 126 10.85 5.41 -8.68
N ILE A 127 10.06 5.62 -7.62
CA ILE A 127 8.76 6.29 -7.73
C ILE A 127 9.03 7.80 -7.82
N PRO A 128 8.60 8.48 -8.89
CA PRO A 128 8.76 9.93 -9.00
C PRO A 128 7.97 10.63 -7.89
N ARG A 129 8.46 11.78 -7.45
CA ARG A 129 7.71 12.65 -6.55
C ARG A 129 6.42 13.07 -7.23
N TRP A 130 5.32 12.97 -6.49
CA TRP A 130 4.03 13.34 -7.01
C TRP A 130 3.93 14.85 -7.20
N GLU A 131 3.47 15.22 -8.40
CA GLU A 131 3.21 16.59 -8.81
C GLU A 131 1.82 16.62 -9.44
N ASP A 132 1.09 17.72 -9.25
CA ASP A 132 -0.22 17.87 -9.86
C ASP A 132 -0.10 17.91 -11.40
N PRO A 133 -0.69 16.95 -12.13
CA PRO A 133 -0.63 16.93 -13.59
C PRO A 133 -1.27 18.16 -14.23
N HIS A 134 -2.23 18.83 -13.56
CA HIS A 134 -2.79 20.09 -14.05
C HIS A 134 -1.81 21.25 -13.95
N ALA A 135 -0.90 21.21 -12.97
CA ALA A 135 0.11 22.25 -12.78
C ALA A 135 1.34 22.01 -13.67
N THR A 136 1.74 20.75 -13.88
CA THR A 136 3.02 20.43 -14.54
C THR A 136 2.87 19.81 -15.93
N GLY A 137 1.67 19.35 -16.29
CA GLY A 137 1.41 18.61 -17.52
C GLY A 137 2.01 17.20 -17.56
N LYS A 138 2.61 16.72 -16.45
CA LYS A 138 3.31 15.43 -16.36
C LYS A 138 2.60 14.49 -15.41
N GLN A 139 2.46 13.22 -15.80
CA GLN A 139 2.02 12.18 -14.87
C GLN A 139 3.21 11.70 -14.02
N SER A 140 3.09 11.83 -12.71
CA SER A 140 4.08 11.42 -11.72
C SER A 140 3.61 10.19 -10.92
N VAL A 141 2.99 9.24 -11.61
CA VAL A 141 2.42 8.02 -11.03
C VAL A 141 2.92 6.84 -11.85
N ILE A 142 3.35 5.76 -11.19
CA ILE A 142 3.71 4.50 -11.86
C ILE A 142 2.43 3.68 -12.04
N ARG A 143 2.17 3.22 -13.27
CA ARG A 143 1.03 2.36 -13.61
C ARG A 143 1.52 0.96 -13.98
N LEU A 144 1.04 -0.05 -13.26
CA LEU A 144 1.33 -1.46 -13.48
C LEU A 144 0.08 -2.17 -13.99
N LYS A 145 0.25 -3.01 -15.01
CA LYS A 145 -0.85 -3.82 -15.55
C LYS A 145 -1.10 -5.03 -14.65
N VAL A 146 -2.36 -5.25 -14.28
CA VAL A 146 -2.81 -6.49 -13.63
C VAL A 146 -3.24 -7.46 -14.74
N PRO A 147 -2.72 -8.70 -14.78
CA PRO A 147 -3.08 -9.66 -15.82
C PRO A 147 -4.60 -9.88 -15.94
N PRO A 148 -5.14 -9.98 -17.15
CA PRO A 148 -6.57 -10.22 -17.37
C PRO A 148 -7.00 -11.59 -16.83
N PHE A 149 -8.29 -11.74 -16.55
CA PHE A 149 -8.88 -13.02 -16.13
C PHE A 149 -8.86 -14.10 -17.20
N LEU A 150 -8.88 -13.69 -18.47
CA LEU A 150 -8.92 -14.55 -19.63
C LEU A 150 -7.80 -14.14 -20.60
N PRO A 151 -7.19 -15.10 -21.31
CA PRO A 151 -6.26 -14.78 -22.40
C PRO A 151 -6.90 -13.81 -23.40
N GLY A 152 -6.20 -12.71 -23.72
CA GLY A 152 -6.70 -11.68 -24.63
C GLY A 152 -7.71 -10.70 -24.03
N GLY A 153 -8.04 -10.82 -22.73
CA GLY A 153 -8.89 -9.85 -22.04
C GLY A 153 -8.17 -8.54 -21.71
N GLU A 154 -8.95 -7.52 -21.34
CA GLU A 154 -8.43 -6.24 -20.88
C GLU A 154 -7.73 -6.39 -19.52
N PRO A 155 -6.53 -5.81 -19.32
CA PRO A 155 -5.83 -5.87 -18.05
C PRO A 155 -6.51 -4.97 -17.01
N GLY A 156 -6.32 -5.31 -15.74
CA GLY A 156 -6.55 -4.37 -14.64
C GLY A 156 -5.36 -3.42 -14.47
N GLU A 157 -5.39 -2.60 -13.43
CA GLU A 157 -4.36 -1.60 -13.21
C GLU A 157 -4.08 -1.38 -11.72
N VAL A 158 -2.80 -1.19 -11.38
CA VAL A 158 -2.36 -0.64 -10.10
C VAL A 158 -1.61 0.65 -10.35
N SER A 159 -1.98 1.72 -9.66
CA SER A 159 -1.24 2.98 -9.70
C SER A 159 -0.55 3.27 -8.37
N ILE A 160 0.69 3.76 -8.44
CA ILE A 160 1.54 4.04 -7.28
C ILE A 160 2.08 5.47 -7.38
N ALA A 161 1.84 6.27 -6.34
CA ALA A 161 2.31 7.64 -6.21
C ALA A 161 3.12 7.82 -4.92
N PHE A 162 4.21 8.58 -4.99
CA PHE A 162 5.00 8.98 -3.81
C PHE A 162 4.76 10.46 -3.51
N ILE A 163 4.10 10.76 -2.38
CA ILE A 163 3.72 12.11 -1.98
C ILE A 163 4.60 12.57 -0.81
N PRO A 164 5.66 13.36 -1.04
CA PRO A 164 6.51 13.86 0.03
C PRO A 164 5.85 15.02 0.79
N GLN A 165 6.08 15.12 2.10
CA GLN A 165 5.66 16.30 2.85
C GLN A 165 6.52 17.52 2.50
N ARG A 166 5.87 18.68 2.34
CA ARG A 166 6.58 19.94 2.13
C ARG A 166 7.40 20.29 3.37
N ARG A 167 8.64 20.74 3.16
CA ARG A 167 9.58 21.16 4.23
C ARG A 167 9.94 20.05 5.23
N ASP A 168 9.92 18.80 4.79
CA ASP A 168 10.46 17.69 5.57
C ASP A 168 11.93 17.44 5.21
N PHE A 169 12.83 18.02 6.00
CA PHE A 169 14.28 17.90 5.79
C PHE A 169 14.84 16.52 6.17
N LYS A 170 14.11 15.73 6.96
CA LYS A 170 14.56 14.40 7.41
C LYS A 170 14.07 13.27 6.53
N GLY A 171 13.07 13.53 5.68
CA GLY A 171 12.48 12.53 4.79
C GLY A 171 11.79 11.42 5.57
N LEU A 172 11.12 11.77 6.67
CA LEU A 172 10.33 10.85 7.49
C LEU A 172 8.84 10.92 7.13
N HIS A 173 8.37 12.11 6.76
CA HIS A 173 6.97 12.38 6.46
C HIS A 173 6.73 12.33 4.96
N ALA A 174 6.24 11.19 4.51
CA ALA A 174 5.74 11.00 3.17
C ALA A 174 4.56 10.04 3.18
N ALA A 175 3.87 9.94 2.06
CA ALA A 175 2.87 8.93 1.83
C ALA A 175 3.12 8.20 0.50
N VAL A 176 2.73 6.94 0.46
CA VAL A 176 2.52 6.21 -0.78
C VAL A 176 1.02 6.10 -1.02
N GLY A 177 0.54 6.66 -2.13
CA GLY A 177 -0.82 6.47 -2.62
C GLY A 177 -0.87 5.27 -3.55
N ILE A 178 -1.77 4.32 -3.30
CA ILE A 178 -1.99 3.14 -4.12
C ILE A 178 -3.45 3.13 -4.57
N THR A 179 -3.68 2.96 -5.86
CA THR A 179 -5.02 2.59 -6.36
C THR A 179 -4.95 1.23 -7.06
N TYR A 180 -6.00 0.44 -6.90
CA TYR A 180 -6.14 -0.86 -7.54
C TYR A 180 -7.49 -0.96 -8.24
N ARG A 181 -7.45 -1.34 -9.51
CA ARG A 181 -8.62 -1.70 -10.32
C ARG A 181 -8.42 -3.12 -10.86
N PRO A 182 -9.34 -4.05 -10.58
CA PRO A 182 -9.24 -5.39 -11.13
C PRO A 182 -9.43 -5.36 -12.65
N PRO A 183 -8.97 -6.39 -13.36
CA PRO A 183 -9.40 -6.60 -14.74
C PRO A 183 -10.94 -6.64 -14.80
N PRO A 184 -11.56 -6.15 -15.88
CA PRO A 184 -13.02 -6.24 -16.03
C PRO A 184 -13.44 -7.71 -16.22
N THR A 185 -14.52 -8.13 -15.56
CA THR A 185 -15.07 -9.48 -15.68
C THR A 185 -15.85 -9.71 -16.99
N TRP A 186 -16.23 -8.63 -17.68
CA TRP A 186 -16.84 -8.66 -19.01
C TRP A 186 -16.07 -7.73 -19.95
N PRO A 187 -15.87 -8.12 -21.23
CA PRO A 187 -15.30 -7.21 -22.21
C PRO A 187 -16.17 -5.96 -22.33
N ARG A 188 -15.60 -4.80 -22.00
CA ARG A 188 -16.20 -3.52 -22.36
C ARG A 188 -15.97 -3.34 -23.86
N PHE A 189 -16.97 -3.69 -24.67
CA PHE A 189 -16.91 -3.44 -26.12
C PHE A 189 -16.99 -1.93 -26.41
N THR A 190 -15.93 -1.19 -26.12
CA THR A 190 -15.82 0.23 -26.49
C THR A 190 -15.46 0.40 -27.96
N HIS A 191 -14.80 -0.60 -28.57
CA HIS A 191 -14.29 -0.55 -29.95
C HIS A 191 -15.31 -0.87 -31.06
N LEU A 192 -16.53 -1.31 -30.72
CA LEU A 192 -17.56 -1.63 -31.73
C LEU A 192 -18.54 -0.47 -32.01
N LEU A 193 -18.36 0.68 -31.37
CA LEU A 193 -19.22 1.85 -31.57
C LEU A 193 -18.68 2.86 -32.60
N THR A 194 -17.48 2.65 -33.14
CA THR A 194 -17.02 3.36 -34.35
C THR A 194 -17.45 2.54 -35.57
N PRO A 195 -18.32 3.07 -36.45
CA PRO A 195 -18.57 2.47 -37.76
C PRO A 195 -17.21 2.30 -38.47
N PRO A 196 -16.97 1.20 -39.20
CA PRO A 196 -15.77 1.08 -40.00
C PRO A 196 -15.70 2.25 -40.99
N GLU A 197 -14.56 2.93 -41.05
CA GLU A 197 -14.32 3.93 -42.08
C GLU A 197 -14.45 3.29 -43.46
N THR A 198 -15.38 3.80 -44.26
CA THR A 198 -15.51 3.47 -45.68
C THR A 198 -14.18 3.71 -46.39
N PRO A 199 -13.59 2.73 -47.09
CA PRO A 199 -12.29 2.93 -47.73
C PRO A 199 -12.43 3.92 -48.89
N VAL A 200 -11.80 5.08 -48.75
CA VAL A 200 -11.64 6.05 -49.85
C VAL A 200 -10.47 5.61 -50.72
N LEU A 201 -10.75 5.35 -52.00
CA LEU A 201 -9.77 5.09 -53.05
C LEU A 201 -8.75 6.24 -53.14
N GLN A 202 -7.50 6.00 -52.73
CA GLN A 202 -6.40 6.92 -53.00
C GLN A 202 -5.76 6.55 -54.34
N HIS A 203 -5.87 7.49 -55.28
CA HIS A 203 -5.15 7.48 -56.55
C HIS A 203 -3.64 7.41 -56.32
N SER A 204 -3.02 6.47 -57.02
CA SER A 204 -1.59 6.21 -57.09
C SER A 204 -0.80 7.46 -57.48
N ARG A 205 0.21 7.81 -56.68
CA ARG A 205 1.38 8.55 -57.17
C ARG A 205 2.65 7.77 -56.83
N LEU A 206 3.31 7.34 -57.89
CA LEU A 206 4.60 6.67 -57.92
C LEU A 206 5.69 7.61 -57.37
N ILE A 207 6.41 7.18 -56.33
CA ILE A 207 7.76 7.67 -56.01
C ILE A 207 8.64 6.45 -55.69
N ALA A 208 9.80 6.43 -56.32
CA ALA A 208 10.75 5.32 -56.42
C ALA A 208 11.43 4.90 -55.09
N PRO A 209 11.95 3.67 -54.98
CA PRO A 209 12.55 3.16 -53.75
C PRO A 209 14.03 3.57 -53.62
N GLN A 210 14.41 4.09 -52.46
CA GLN A 210 15.80 4.14 -52.01
C GLN A 210 15.96 3.09 -50.91
N VAL A 211 16.74 2.05 -51.22
CA VAL A 211 17.08 0.94 -50.34
C VAL A 211 18.19 1.40 -49.40
N ALA A 212 17.92 1.47 -48.11
CA ALA A 212 18.94 1.58 -47.07
C ALA A 212 18.78 0.41 -46.08
N VAL A 213 19.69 -0.55 -46.18
CA VAL A 213 19.81 -1.70 -45.28
C VAL A 213 20.64 -1.26 -44.07
N MET A 214 20.07 -1.32 -42.87
CA MET A 214 20.83 -1.42 -41.62
C MET A 214 20.19 -2.44 -40.66
N PRO A 215 21.00 -3.12 -39.84
CA PRO A 215 20.68 -4.43 -39.31
C PRO A 215 19.79 -4.37 -38.06
N GLN A 216 18.86 -5.33 -37.98
CA GLN A 216 18.07 -5.63 -36.78
C GLN A 216 18.99 -6.11 -35.65
N GLN A 217 19.23 -5.25 -34.65
CA GLN A 217 19.60 -5.72 -33.31
C GLN A 217 18.33 -6.24 -32.61
N LYS A 218 18.29 -7.55 -32.38
CA LYS A 218 17.35 -8.20 -31.46
C LYS A 218 17.54 -7.62 -30.05
N SER A 219 16.65 -6.73 -29.66
CA SER A 219 16.48 -6.33 -28.26
C SER A 219 15.80 -7.49 -27.50
N ARG A 220 16.50 -8.05 -26.51
CA ARG A 220 15.98 -9.06 -25.58
C ARG A 220 15.22 -8.36 -24.44
N ASN A 221 14.01 -8.85 -24.17
CA ASN A 221 13.23 -8.76 -22.93
C ASN A 221 13.08 -7.37 -22.28
N SER A 222 12.10 -6.60 -22.74
CA SER A 222 11.44 -5.57 -21.91
C SER A 222 10.34 -6.22 -21.05
N SER A 223 10.34 -5.97 -19.74
CA SER A 223 9.31 -6.47 -18.82
C SER A 223 7.95 -5.87 -19.16
N ALA A 224 7.01 -6.71 -19.60
CA ALA A 224 5.68 -6.33 -20.12
C ALA A 224 4.73 -5.66 -19.10
N TYR A 225 5.19 -5.43 -17.86
CA TYR A 225 4.37 -4.98 -16.74
C TYR A 225 4.46 -3.47 -16.47
N LEU A 226 5.52 -2.81 -16.94
CA LEU A 226 5.77 -1.39 -16.70
C LEU A 226 5.38 -0.57 -17.94
N SER A 227 4.33 0.23 -17.82
CA SER A 227 4.02 1.24 -18.83
C SER A 227 4.70 2.55 -18.39
N LEU A 228 5.77 2.95 -19.07
CA LEU A 228 6.32 4.30 -18.91
C LEU A 228 5.31 5.34 -19.44
N PRO A 229 5.27 6.55 -18.86
CA PRO A 229 4.29 7.56 -19.22
C PRO A 229 4.40 7.91 -20.71
N THR A 230 3.36 7.57 -21.46
CA THR A 230 3.15 8.05 -22.82
C THR A 230 2.02 9.09 -22.75
N PRO A 231 2.17 10.28 -23.37
CA PRO A 231 1.08 11.24 -23.44
C PRO A 231 -0.08 10.65 -24.27
N PRO A 232 -1.34 11.02 -23.98
CA PRO A 232 -2.44 10.70 -24.89
C PRO A 232 -2.20 11.41 -26.24
N GLU A 233 -2.56 10.75 -27.34
CA GLU A 233 -2.45 11.30 -28.69
C GLU A 233 -3.19 12.64 -28.78
N THR A 234 -2.46 13.68 -29.20
CA THR A 234 -2.99 15.02 -29.43
C THR A 234 -3.87 15.00 -30.70
N PRO A 235 -5.18 15.33 -30.64
CA PRO A 235 -5.95 15.48 -31.86
C PRO A 235 -5.53 16.76 -32.59
N SER A 236 -5.08 16.61 -33.83
CA SER A 236 -4.71 17.71 -34.72
C SER A 236 -5.89 18.66 -34.97
N SER A 237 -5.60 19.96 -34.99
CA SER A 237 -6.59 21.03 -35.19
C SER A 237 -7.33 20.88 -36.52
N ARG A 238 -8.65 20.68 -36.47
CA ARG A 238 -9.55 21.04 -37.57
C ARG A 238 -10.82 21.71 -37.04
N SER A 239 -10.90 22.99 -37.38
CA SER A 239 -12.06 23.84 -37.68
C SER A 239 -13.41 23.53 -37.00
N LEU A 240 -13.87 24.52 -36.24
CA LEU A 240 -15.18 24.58 -35.59
C LEU A 240 -16.32 24.57 -36.63
N ARG A 241 -17.12 23.50 -36.64
CA ARG A 241 -18.55 23.61 -36.97
C ARG A 241 -19.38 22.89 -35.91
N SER A 242 -20.23 23.70 -35.29
CA SER A 242 -21.25 23.36 -34.30
C SER A 242 -22.18 22.25 -34.82
N VAL A 243 -22.23 21.14 -34.10
CA VAL A 243 -23.40 20.27 -34.04
C VAL A 243 -23.59 19.86 -32.58
N ARG A 244 -24.75 20.21 -32.02
CA ARG A 244 -25.17 19.82 -30.67
C ARG A 244 -25.24 18.30 -30.59
N SER A 245 -24.42 17.69 -29.74
CA SER A 245 -24.60 16.30 -29.32
C SER A 245 -25.01 16.26 -27.86
N ALA A 246 -26.13 15.58 -27.62
CA ALA A 246 -26.74 15.38 -26.32
C ALA A 246 -25.71 14.82 -25.32
N ALA A 247 -25.76 15.33 -24.09
CA ALA A 247 -24.98 14.83 -22.98
C ALA A 247 -25.29 13.34 -22.78
N SER A 248 -24.39 12.46 -23.21
CA SER A 248 -24.37 11.09 -22.70
C SER A 248 -23.84 11.17 -21.28
N VAL A 249 -24.77 11.14 -20.32
CA VAL A 249 -24.44 10.89 -18.93
C VAL A 249 -23.81 9.50 -18.91
N ALA A 250 -22.50 9.43 -18.71
CA ALA A 250 -21.83 8.15 -18.47
C ALA A 250 -22.56 7.48 -17.30
N PRO A 251 -22.97 6.21 -17.43
CA PRO A 251 -23.60 5.50 -16.32
C PRO A 251 -22.65 5.53 -15.12
N ALA A 252 -23.19 5.76 -13.92
CA ALA A 252 -22.42 5.66 -12.70
C ALA A 252 -21.66 4.33 -12.70
N PRO A 253 -20.35 4.32 -12.38
CA PRO A 253 -19.60 3.07 -12.36
C PRO A 253 -20.31 2.10 -11.43
N ASP A 254 -20.51 0.86 -11.89
CA ASP A 254 -21.03 -0.20 -11.03
C ASP A 254 -20.15 -0.25 -9.77
N ALA A 255 -20.74 -0.47 -8.59
CA ALA A 255 -19.98 -0.54 -7.33
C ALA A 255 -18.84 -1.60 -7.41
N ARG A 256 -18.97 -2.54 -8.35
CA ARG A 256 -17.98 -3.57 -8.69
C ARG A 256 -16.73 -3.04 -9.41
N ASP A 257 -16.83 -1.89 -10.08
CA ASP A 257 -15.77 -1.26 -10.88
C ASP A 257 -15.01 -0.15 -10.13
N LYS A 258 -15.43 0.17 -8.91
CA LYS A 258 -14.83 1.25 -8.12
C LYS A 258 -13.45 0.84 -7.59
N ALA A 259 -12.42 1.62 -7.91
CA ALA A 259 -11.05 1.32 -7.48
C ALA A 259 -10.93 1.31 -5.94
N VAL A 260 -10.14 0.38 -5.42
CA VAL A 260 -9.67 0.41 -4.04
C VAL A 260 -8.52 1.41 -3.94
N SER A 261 -8.49 2.18 -2.86
CA SER A 261 -7.46 3.18 -2.60
C SER A 261 -6.86 3.05 -1.21
N ILE A 262 -5.54 3.18 -1.15
CA ILE A 262 -4.78 3.10 0.09
C ILE A 262 -3.85 4.30 0.16
N ILE A 263 -3.78 4.93 1.33
CA ILE A 263 -2.71 5.86 1.68
C ILE A 263 -1.89 5.23 2.79
N PHE A 264 -0.62 4.97 2.52
CA PHE A 264 0.34 4.44 3.48
C PHE A 264 1.31 5.55 3.89
N SER A 265 1.31 5.94 5.17
CA SER A 265 2.17 6.98 5.72
C SER A 265 2.61 6.60 7.14
N PRO A 266 3.69 5.81 7.27
CA PRO A 266 4.03 5.17 8.55
C PRO A 266 4.38 6.16 9.66
N HIS A 267 4.97 7.30 9.32
CA HIS A 267 5.29 8.40 10.25
C HIS A 267 4.28 9.55 10.18
N GLY A 268 3.24 9.37 9.37
CA GLY A 268 2.19 10.35 9.13
C GLY A 268 2.58 11.52 8.23
N ILE A 269 1.56 12.10 7.62
CA ILE A 269 1.66 13.24 6.71
C ILE A 269 0.47 14.18 6.94
N SER A 270 0.66 15.49 6.76
CA SER A 270 -0.45 16.44 6.77
C SER A 270 -1.37 16.25 5.56
N TYR A 271 -2.69 16.30 5.78
CA TYR A 271 -3.69 16.27 4.70
C TYR A 271 -3.45 17.33 3.63
N ARG A 272 -2.92 18.50 4.00
CA ARG A 272 -2.57 19.56 3.05
C ARG A 272 -1.62 19.10 1.94
N CYS A 273 -0.75 18.13 2.21
CA CYS A 273 0.15 17.58 1.19
C CYS A 273 -0.54 16.52 0.30
N LEU A 274 -1.66 15.96 0.76
CA LEU A 274 -2.47 14.96 0.05
C LEU A 274 -3.63 15.60 -0.73
N GLU A 275 -4.00 16.84 -0.43
CA GLU A 275 -5.19 17.51 -0.98
C GLU A 275 -5.19 17.53 -2.52
N ASP A 276 -4.09 17.96 -3.15
CA ASP A 276 -3.99 18.01 -4.61
C ASP A 276 -4.05 16.58 -5.20
N TYR A 277 -3.37 15.61 -4.57
CA TYR A 277 -3.41 14.20 -4.98
C TYR A 277 -4.83 13.62 -4.92
N ALA A 278 -5.57 13.94 -3.85
CA ALA A 278 -6.94 13.52 -3.67
C ALA A 278 -7.88 14.17 -4.71
N ASN A 279 -7.72 15.47 -4.94
CA ASN A 279 -8.57 16.26 -5.83
C ASN A 279 -8.34 15.99 -7.31
N THR A 280 -7.21 15.38 -7.67
CA THR A 280 -6.85 15.12 -9.06
C THR A 280 -6.83 13.61 -9.33
N HIS A 281 -5.83 12.91 -8.81
CA HIS A 281 -5.61 11.49 -9.06
C HIS A 281 -6.69 10.60 -8.46
N LEU A 282 -6.95 10.68 -7.14
CA LEU A 282 -7.93 9.78 -6.51
C LEU A 282 -9.36 10.01 -7.06
N LYS A 283 -9.72 11.27 -7.37
CA LYS A 283 -10.98 11.59 -8.05
C LYS A 283 -11.04 11.02 -9.47
N ALA A 284 -9.99 11.21 -10.28
CA ALA A 284 -9.94 10.69 -11.65
C ALA A 284 -10.00 9.15 -11.70
N GLU A 285 -9.39 8.48 -10.72
CA GLU A 285 -9.41 7.02 -10.60
C GLU A 285 -10.73 6.47 -10.00
N ALA A 286 -11.70 7.33 -9.67
CA ALA A 286 -12.92 7.00 -8.93
C ALA A 286 -12.66 6.26 -7.60
N ALA A 287 -11.56 6.61 -6.94
CA ALA A 287 -11.00 5.90 -5.80
C ALA A 287 -11.30 6.59 -4.46
N LEU A 288 -12.38 7.39 -4.39
CA LEU A 288 -12.90 8.01 -3.16
C LEU A 288 -14.33 7.54 -2.87
N PRO A 289 -14.75 7.37 -1.60
CA PRO A 289 -13.98 7.53 -0.37
C PRO A 289 -12.77 6.60 -0.25
N LEU A 290 -11.77 7.01 0.53
CA LEU A 290 -10.54 6.22 0.72
C LEU A 290 -10.86 4.86 1.35
N THR A 291 -10.34 3.77 0.79
CA THR A 291 -10.60 2.42 1.35
C THR A 291 -9.84 2.22 2.66
N ALA A 292 -8.53 2.49 2.67
CA ALA A 292 -7.70 2.32 3.86
C ALA A 292 -6.70 3.47 4.03
N LEU A 293 -6.64 4.02 5.24
CA LEU A 293 -5.56 4.87 5.70
C LEU A 293 -4.67 4.05 6.62
N LEU A 294 -3.40 3.86 6.26
CA LEU A 294 -2.39 3.23 7.10
C LEU A 294 -1.49 4.35 7.61
N HIS A 295 -1.73 4.79 8.84
CA HIS A 295 -1.12 5.99 9.42
C HIS A 295 -1.00 5.87 10.93
N CYS A 296 0.10 6.34 11.51
CA CYS A 296 0.37 6.25 12.94
C CYS A 296 -0.63 7.00 13.81
N PHE A 297 -0.88 6.49 15.00
CA PHE A 297 -1.68 7.09 16.05
C PHE A 297 -0.82 7.89 17.02
N ASP A 298 0.37 7.39 17.35
CA ASP A 298 1.22 8.02 18.35
C ASP A 298 1.94 9.24 17.77
N THR A 299 1.96 10.32 18.55
CA THR A 299 2.82 11.47 18.23
C THR A 299 4.17 11.25 18.88
N VAL A 300 5.23 11.31 18.10
CA VAL A 300 6.60 11.14 18.56
C VAL A 300 7.42 12.34 18.10
N SER A 301 8.16 12.96 19.02
CA SER A 301 8.99 14.12 18.69
C SER A 301 10.26 14.19 19.53
N ASN A 302 11.29 14.77 18.93
CA ASN A 302 12.51 15.25 19.57
C ASN A 302 12.49 16.78 19.66
N PRO A 303 13.39 17.38 20.46
CA PRO A 303 13.69 18.80 20.34
C PRO A 303 14.00 19.19 18.89
N TRP A 304 13.67 20.42 18.49
CA TRP A 304 13.76 20.85 17.08
C TRP A 304 15.18 20.74 16.51
N TRP A 305 16.21 20.97 17.34
CA TRP A 305 17.62 20.80 16.97
C TRP A 305 18.07 19.32 16.86
N LEU A 306 17.26 18.38 17.37
CA LEU A 306 17.49 16.92 17.32
C LEU A 306 16.52 16.21 16.36
N GLY A 307 15.95 16.93 15.39
CA GLY A 307 15.10 16.35 14.35
C GLY A 307 13.61 16.70 14.45
N GLY A 308 13.15 17.27 15.58
CA GLY A 308 11.79 17.77 15.69
C GLY A 308 10.73 16.67 15.62
N ASN A 309 9.70 16.86 14.80
CA ASN A 309 8.61 15.89 14.64
C ASN A 309 9.11 14.60 13.98
N ILE A 310 8.82 13.46 14.60
CA ILE A 310 9.18 12.12 14.10
C ILE A 310 7.93 11.42 13.58
N SER A 311 6.84 11.47 14.34
CA SER A 311 5.55 10.88 13.95
C SER A 311 4.45 11.90 14.19
N ALA A 312 3.70 12.24 13.13
CA ALA A 312 2.62 13.23 13.23
C ALA A 312 1.47 12.74 14.12
N GLY A 313 1.18 11.43 14.08
CA GLY A 313 0.22 10.76 14.94
C GLY A 313 -1.24 11.12 14.65
N MET A 314 -2.08 10.85 15.65
CA MET A 314 -3.53 10.88 15.58
C MET A 314 -4.10 12.19 15.01
N PRO A 315 -3.64 13.41 15.39
CA PRO A 315 -4.24 14.64 14.86
C PRO A 315 -4.20 14.75 13.33
N ALA A 316 -3.07 14.39 12.71
CA ALA A 316 -2.93 14.42 11.25
C ALA A 316 -3.68 13.28 10.57
N GLY A 317 -3.67 12.09 11.18
CA GLY A 317 -4.40 10.93 10.68
C GLY A 317 -5.91 11.12 10.72
N GLN A 318 -6.44 11.72 11.79
CA GLN A 318 -7.87 12.01 11.95
C GLN A 318 -8.36 13.06 10.96
N GLU A 319 -7.58 14.14 10.74
CA GLU A 319 -7.84 15.13 9.70
C GLU A 319 -7.89 14.46 8.31
N THR A 320 -6.88 13.64 8.00
CA THR A 320 -6.78 12.93 6.72
C THR A 320 -7.91 11.94 6.51
N ALA A 321 -8.25 11.14 7.54
CA ALA A 321 -9.34 10.18 7.50
C ALA A 321 -10.69 10.87 7.25
N ALA A 322 -10.97 11.96 7.97
CA ALA A 322 -12.19 12.73 7.79
C ALA A 322 -12.27 13.38 6.41
N ALA A 323 -11.18 14.00 5.94
CA ALA A 323 -11.16 14.71 4.67
C ALA A 323 -11.30 13.78 3.46
N LEU A 324 -10.76 12.57 3.54
CA LEU A 324 -10.83 11.56 2.47
C LEU A 324 -12.00 10.58 2.60
N GLY A 325 -12.79 10.71 3.68
CA GLY A 325 -13.87 9.79 4.00
C GLY A 325 -13.39 8.35 4.21
N ALA A 326 -12.22 8.16 4.83
CA ALA A 326 -11.58 6.85 4.97
C ALA A 326 -12.52 5.82 5.60
N LYS A 327 -12.60 4.64 5.01
CA LYS A 327 -13.42 3.53 5.54
C LYS A 327 -12.75 2.84 6.71
N ALA A 328 -11.45 2.56 6.57
CA ALA A 328 -10.62 2.02 7.64
C ALA A 328 -9.41 2.92 7.91
N TRP A 329 -9.03 3.05 9.17
CA TRP A 329 -7.78 3.65 9.61
C TRP A 329 -7.01 2.64 10.46
N VAL A 330 -5.94 2.09 9.87
CA VAL A 330 -5.06 1.08 10.48
C VAL A 330 -3.82 1.76 11.03
N SER A 331 -3.49 1.45 12.28
CA SER A 331 -2.25 1.89 12.95
C SER A 331 -0.99 1.45 12.19
N THR A 332 0.05 2.29 12.22
CA THR A 332 1.39 1.97 11.70
C THR A 332 2.43 2.49 12.68
N HIS A 333 3.53 1.77 12.92
CA HIS A 333 4.66 2.25 13.72
C HIS A 333 4.28 2.64 15.18
N ASP A 334 3.14 2.19 15.70
CA ASP A 334 2.70 2.51 17.07
C ASP A 334 3.14 1.47 18.11
N GLY A 335 3.71 0.34 17.67
CA GLY A 335 4.22 -0.73 18.53
C GLY A 335 5.28 -0.28 19.53
N ASP A 336 5.37 -1.00 20.65
CA ASP A 336 6.40 -0.76 21.66
C ASP A 336 7.79 -1.14 21.11
N LYS A 337 8.71 -0.17 21.09
CA LYS A 337 10.12 -0.40 20.74
C LYS A 337 11.00 -0.21 21.97
N ASP A 338 11.94 -1.14 22.18
CA ASP A 338 13.02 -0.94 23.15
C ASP A 338 14.11 -0.09 22.51
N VAL A 339 14.11 1.20 22.80
CA VAL A 339 15.05 2.17 22.23
C VAL A 339 16.17 2.42 23.26
N LYS A 340 17.39 1.95 22.97
CA LYS A 340 18.58 2.19 23.81
C LYS A 340 19.44 3.30 23.22
N GLY A 341 19.90 4.26 24.03
CA GLY A 341 20.82 5.32 23.61
C GLY A 341 20.76 6.57 24.51
N LEU A 342 21.78 7.42 24.48
CA LEU A 342 21.84 8.61 25.34
C LEU A 342 20.73 9.64 25.02
N VAL A 343 20.26 9.66 23.77
CA VAL A 343 19.28 10.63 23.23
C VAL A 343 17.82 10.20 23.45
N THR A 344 17.56 8.94 23.77
CA THR A 344 16.19 8.43 23.99
C THR A 344 15.52 9.08 25.21
N LYS A 345 16.31 9.62 26.15
CA LYS A 345 15.82 10.38 27.31
C LYS A 345 15.10 11.69 26.93
N MET A 346 15.32 12.24 25.74
CA MET A 346 14.70 13.49 25.29
C MET A 346 13.48 13.28 24.37
N LEU A 347 13.14 12.02 24.07
CA LEU A 347 12.02 11.67 23.21
C LEU A 347 10.69 11.93 23.93
N LYS A 348 9.81 12.71 23.31
CA LYS A 348 8.43 12.90 23.78
C LYS A 348 7.51 12.01 22.95
N LYS A 349 6.95 10.97 23.58
CA LYS A 349 5.92 10.09 22.99
C LYS A 349 4.57 10.38 23.65
N LYS A 350 3.55 10.71 22.85
CA LYS A 350 2.16 10.85 23.29
C LYS A 350 1.34 9.73 22.66
N ARG A 351 0.77 8.88 23.51
CA ARG A 351 -0.12 7.78 23.10
C ARG A 351 -1.57 8.21 23.18
N TYR A 352 -2.38 7.65 22.28
CA TYR A 352 -3.82 7.90 22.24
C TYR A 352 -4.57 6.59 22.48
N THR A 353 -5.66 6.68 23.24
CA THR A 353 -6.57 5.55 23.45
C THR A 353 -7.47 5.36 22.23
N GLN A 354 -7.98 4.15 22.01
CA GLN A 354 -8.93 3.86 20.92
C GLN A 354 -10.14 4.81 20.96
N LYS A 355 -10.64 5.15 22.16
CA LYS A 355 -11.73 6.13 22.33
C LYS A 355 -11.37 7.53 21.83
N GLN A 356 -10.12 7.96 22.02
CA GLN A 356 -9.65 9.26 21.54
C GLN A 356 -9.46 9.27 20.02
N ILE A 357 -8.99 8.16 19.45
CA ILE A 357 -8.74 8.03 18.01
C ILE A 357 -10.07 7.92 17.25
N ALA A 358 -11.06 7.22 17.81
CA ALA A 358 -12.39 7.07 17.23
C ALA A 358 -13.31 8.28 17.48
N ALA A 359 -12.91 9.23 18.32
CA ALA A 359 -13.71 10.42 18.56
C ALA A 359 -13.76 11.30 17.29
N PRO A 360 -14.89 11.95 16.97
CA PRO A 360 -14.96 12.90 15.88
C PRO A 360 -14.09 14.14 16.17
N SER A 361 -13.54 14.74 15.11
CA SER A 361 -12.66 15.90 15.26
C SER A 361 -13.46 17.10 15.76
N SER A 362 -13.09 17.64 16.92
CA SER A 362 -13.71 18.84 17.48
C SER A 362 -13.30 20.13 16.76
N SER A 363 -12.36 20.07 15.82
CA SER A 363 -11.84 21.25 15.10
C SER A 363 -12.71 21.73 13.93
N GLY A 364 -13.87 21.10 13.69
CA GLY A 364 -14.82 21.46 12.63
C GLY A 364 -15.76 22.64 12.93
N GLN A 365 -15.65 23.32 14.09
CA GLN A 365 -16.42 24.53 14.34
C GLN A 365 -15.85 25.69 13.51
N ARG A 366 -16.37 25.84 12.29
CA ARG A 366 -16.20 27.04 11.47
C ARG A 366 -16.59 28.27 12.31
N ARG A 367 -15.62 29.13 12.58
CA ARG A 367 -15.86 30.54 12.92
C ARG A 367 -16.54 31.19 11.70
N GLY A 368 -17.85 31.39 11.78
CA GLY A 368 -18.60 32.12 10.76
C GLY A 368 -20.06 32.33 11.13
N GLY A 369 -20.40 33.57 11.49
CA GLY A 369 -21.67 34.25 11.19
C GLY A 369 -22.98 33.65 11.70
N ARG A 370 -23.60 34.31 12.68
CA ARG A 370 -25.06 34.29 12.88
C ARG A 370 -25.76 34.63 11.56
N TYR A 371 -26.60 33.72 11.06
CA TYR A 371 -27.93 33.90 10.42
C TYR A 371 -28.19 32.71 9.49
N GLY A 372 -29.23 31.91 9.76
CA GLY A 372 -29.58 30.80 8.88
C GLY A 372 -30.60 29.81 9.45
N ARG A 373 -31.87 30.16 9.29
CA ARG A 373 -33.13 29.38 9.38
C ARG A 373 -32.99 27.84 9.43
N ARG A 374 -33.59 27.26 10.48
CA ARG A 374 -33.82 25.81 10.69
C ARG A 374 -34.67 25.23 9.55
N VAL A 375 -34.06 24.45 8.66
CA VAL A 375 -34.77 23.57 7.73
C VAL A 375 -34.78 22.17 8.36
N LYS A 376 -35.97 21.62 8.58
CA LYS A 376 -36.18 20.22 8.99
C LYS A 376 -35.72 19.33 7.83
N ALA A 377 -34.67 18.54 8.03
CA ALA A 377 -34.32 17.44 7.14
C ALA A 377 -35.32 16.30 7.37
N GLY A 378 -35.85 15.75 6.28
CA GLY A 378 -36.73 14.60 6.29
C GLY A 378 -35.97 13.30 6.52
N ASP A 379 -36.68 12.34 7.10
CA ASP A 379 -36.21 10.99 7.39
C ASP A 379 -35.76 10.26 6.12
N GLY A 380 -34.54 9.73 6.13
CA GLY A 380 -34.06 8.83 5.06
C GLY A 380 -32.55 8.82 4.76
N GLU A 381 -31.70 9.58 5.47
CA GLU A 381 -30.25 9.43 5.30
C GLU A 381 -29.77 8.16 6.01
N LYS A 382 -29.38 7.14 5.23
CA LYS A 382 -28.55 6.04 5.72
C LYS A 382 -27.33 6.64 6.40
N GLU A 383 -27.26 6.50 7.72
CA GLU A 383 -26.16 6.95 8.56
C GLU A 383 -24.84 6.48 7.92
N ALA A 384 -24.05 7.42 7.42
CA ALA A 384 -22.76 7.10 6.80
C ALA A 384 -21.88 6.49 7.89
N LYS A 385 -21.63 5.17 7.82
CA LYS A 385 -20.72 4.48 8.73
C LYS A 385 -19.39 5.26 8.77
N GLY A 386 -19.03 5.74 9.95
CA GLY A 386 -17.78 6.48 10.19
C GLY A 386 -16.54 5.64 9.93
N THR A 387 -15.36 6.25 9.97
CA THR A 387 -14.08 5.56 9.81
C THR A 387 -13.88 4.53 10.92
N GLU A 388 -13.62 3.28 10.55
CA GLU A 388 -13.31 2.21 11.49
C GLU A 388 -11.82 2.23 11.87
N VAL A 389 -11.53 2.38 13.15
CA VAL A 389 -10.16 2.49 13.68
C VAL A 389 -9.67 1.11 14.13
N LEU A 390 -8.56 0.66 13.55
CA LEU A 390 -8.03 -0.69 13.70
C LEU A 390 -6.59 -0.66 14.22
N VAL A 391 -6.32 -1.44 15.26
CA VAL A 391 -4.97 -1.78 15.74
C VAL A 391 -4.78 -3.25 15.44
N LEU A 392 -3.86 -3.59 14.53
CA LEU A 392 -3.54 -4.97 14.23
C LEU A 392 -2.32 -5.40 15.05
N GLY A 393 -2.40 -6.56 15.68
CA GLY A 393 -1.27 -7.27 16.26
C GLY A 393 -0.37 -7.88 15.18
N VAL A 394 0.83 -8.33 15.58
CA VAL A 394 1.74 -9.00 14.66
C VAL A 394 1.13 -10.32 14.18
N GLY A 395 0.99 -10.46 12.86
CA GLY A 395 0.36 -11.60 12.21
C GLY A 395 -1.14 -11.47 12.02
N GLU A 396 -1.80 -10.49 12.63
CA GLU A 396 -3.21 -10.20 12.41
C GLU A 396 -3.45 -9.60 11.03
N GLU A 397 -4.64 -9.86 10.50
CA GLU A 397 -5.08 -9.37 9.20
C GLU A 397 -6.54 -8.95 9.24
N VAL A 398 -6.88 -7.99 8.38
CA VAL A 398 -8.24 -7.49 8.21
C VAL A 398 -8.57 -7.42 6.73
N ALA A 399 -9.75 -7.90 6.37
CA ALA A 399 -10.29 -7.78 5.02
C ALA A 399 -11.29 -6.62 4.95
N MET A 400 -11.29 -5.90 3.82
CA MET A 400 -12.20 -4.78 3.58
C MET A 400 -12.50 -4.62 2.10
N THR A 401 -13.55 -3.86 1.80
CA THR A 401 -13.92 -3.46 0.44
C THR A 401 -14.12 -1.94 0.39
N GLY A 402 -14.43 -1.37 -0.78
CA GLY A 402 -14.81 0.04 -0.89
C GLY A 402 -16.03 0.44 -0.01
N GLU A 403 -16.80 -0.54 0.46
CA GLU A 403 -17.95 -0.32 1.34
C GLU A 403 -17.58 -0.30 2.83
N GLY A 404 -16.42 -0.83 3.22
CA GLY A 404 -15.99 -0.93 4.62
C GLY A 404 -15.28 -2.23 4.98
N VAL A 405 -14.96 -2.37 6.26
CA VAL A 405 -14.32 -3.56 6.83
C VAL A 405 -15.28 -4.74 6.82
N TRP A 406 -14.76 -5.91 6.47
CA TRP A 406 -15.47 -7.17 6.50
C TRP A 406 -15.09 -7.94 7.76
N ASN A 407 -15.95 -7.90 8.77
CA ASN A 407 -15.77 -8.74 9.95
C ASN A 407 -16.04 -10.19 9.58
N VAL A 408 -14.99 -11.01 9.50
CA VAL A 408 -15.15 -12.46 9.58
C VAL A 408 -15.47 -12.75 11.05
N GLU A 409 -16.72 -13.07 11.38
CA GLU A 409 -17.03 -13.66 12.68
C GLU A 409 -16.07 -14.82 12.88
N SER A 410 -15.24 -14.74 13.93
CA SER A 410 -14.35 -15.82 14.32
C SER A 410 -15.23 -17.03 14.56
N GLY A 411 -15.21 -17.98 13.63
CA GLY A 411 -16.10 -19.12 13.63
C GLY A 411 -16.13 -19.79 15.00
N THR A 412 -17.31 -19.80 15.61
CA THR A 412 -17.68 -20.69 16.70
C THR A 412 -17.14 -22.09 16.40
N SER A 413 -16.17 -22.51 17.19
CA SER A 413 -15.81 -23.92 17.33
C SER A 413 -17.04 -24.65 17.85
N VAL A 414 -17.80 -25.25 16.95
CA VAL A 414 -18.82 -26.24 17.29
C VAL A 414 -18.05 -27.49 17.73
N LEU A 415 -17.86 -27.63 19.04
CA LEU A 415 -17.47 -28.91 19.63
C LEU A 415 -18.56 -29.94 19.31
N PRO A 416 -18.21 -31.15 18.83
CA PRO A 416 -19.19 -32.22 18.71
C PRO A 416 -19.64 -32.70 20.09
N PRO A 417 -20.86 -33.26 20.20
CA PRO A 417 -21.49 -33.57 21.47
C PRO A 417 -20.77 -34.72 22.20
N SER A 418 -20.71 -34.56 23.52
CA SER A 418 -20.25 -35.53 24.51
C SER A 418 -20.96 -36.88 24.39
N GLY A 419 -20.19 -37.95 24.17
CA GLY A 419 -20.64 -39.34 24.25
C GLY A 419 -19.83 -40.13 25.27
N GLY A 420 -20.51 -40.57 26.33
CA GLY A 420 -20.27 -41.66 27.29
C GLY A 420 -18.89 -42.33 27.45
N LEU A 421 -18.44 -42.36 28.72
CA LEU A 421 -17.42 -43.25 29.32
C LEU A 421 -17.78 -44.76 29.15
N PRO A 422 -16.83 -45.69 29.40
CA PRO A 422 -16.59 -46.16 30.77
C PRO A 422 -15.12 -46.25 31.19
N GLU A 423 -14.89 -45.66 32.36
CA GLU A 423 -14.04 -46.02 33.49
C GLU A 423 -13.29 -47.38 33.47
N VAL A 424 -11.96 -47.32 33.63
CA VAL A 424 -11.19 -48.36 34.33
C VAL A 424 -10.17 -47.67 35.25
N GLU A 425 -10.40 -47.80 36.55
CA GLU A 425 -9.43 -47.50 37.60
C GLU A 425 -8.16 -48.34 37.45
N LYS A 426 -6.99 -47.71 37.57
CA LYS A 426 -5.83 -48.35 38.24
C LYS A 426 -4.92 -47.31 38.87
N LYS A 427 -5.08 -47.22 40.19
CA LYS A 427 -4.26 -46.55 41.19
C LYS A 427 -2.84 -47.15 41.21
N LEU A 428 -1.79 -46.33 41.10
CA LEU A 428 -0.47 -46.66 41.64
C LEU A 428 0.29 -45.39 42.07
N LYS A 429 0.62 -45.36 43.35
CA LYS A 429 1.45 -44.37 44.05
C LYS A 429 2.92 -44.55 43.64
N GLY A 430 3.67 -43.45 43.48
CA GLY A 430 5.12 -43.48 43.38
C GLY A 430 5.74 -42.10 43.56
N ARG A 431 6.27 -41.83 44.75
CA ARG A 431 7.05 -40.63 45.11
C ARG A 431 8.52 -41.00 45.02
N ALA A 432 9.33 -40.32 44.21
CA ALA A 432 10.78 -40.37 44.32
C ALA A 432 11.43 -39.03 43.93
N ARG A 433 12.37 -38.60 44.76
CA ARG A 433 13.09 -37.32 44.74
C ARG A 433 14.34 -37.39 43.84
N GLY A 434 14.63 -36.27 43.19
CA GLY A 434 15.96 -35.64 43.17
C GLY A 434 16.99 -36.12 42.15
N ARG A 435 17.42 -35.19 41.28
CA ARG A 435 18.74 -34.54 41.36
C ARG A 435 18.87 -33.46 40.28
N GLY A 436 19.36 -32.29 40.69
CA GLY A 436 19.67 -31.17 39.82
C GLY A 436 20.92 -31.42 38.97
N LEU A 437 20.94 -30.82 37.79
CA LEU A 437 22.12 -30.68 36.96
C LEU A 437 22.35 -29.18 36.71
N ALA A 438 23.60 -28.77 36.88
CA ALA A 438 24.08 -27.39 36.85
C ALA A 438 24.23 -26.85 35.41
N PRO A 439 24.36 -25.52 35.23
CA PRO A 439 24.45 -24.88 33.92
C PRO A 439 25.82 -25.12 33.28
N VAL A 440 25.82 -25.33 31.96
CA VAL A 440 27.03 -25.44 31.14
C VAL A 440 27.62 -24.04 30.89
N ASP A 441 28.86 -23.84 31.33
CA ASP A 441 29.70 -22.67 31.10
C ASP A 441 30.39 -22.80 29.73
N THR A 442 30.27 -21.79 28.88
CA THR A 442 30.96 -21.71 27.59
C THR A 442 31.89 -20.51 27.59
N THR A 443 33.08 -20.67 28.16
CA THR A 443 34.22 -19.77 27.96
C THR A 443 35.50 -20.57 27.68
N ALA A 444 36.06 -20.40 26.47
CA ALA A 444 37.37 -20.87 25.93
C ALA A 444 37.16 -21.32 24.48
N LYS A 445 37.93 -20.98 23.45
CA LYS A 445 39.28 -20.46 23.28
C LYS A 445 39.41 -20.11 21.79
N TYR A 446 39.87 -18.91 21.42
CA TYR A 446 40.64 -18.73 20.19
C TYR A 446 41.77 -17.74 20.51
N GLY A 447 42.98 -18.29 20.61
CA GLY A 447 44.23 -17.53 20.58
C GLY A 447 44.69 -17.32 19.12
N PRO A 448 45.61 -16.37 18.87
CA PRO A 448 45.88 -15.84 17.54
C PRO A 448 47.00 -16.59 16.81
N ARG A 449 47.06 -16.44 15.47
CA ARG A 449 48.24 -16.50 14.58
C ARG A 449 47.80 -16.58 13.10
N PRO A 450 48.66 -16.27 12.12
CA PRO A 450 49.75 -15.31 12.03
C PRO A 450 49.40 -14.08 11.17
#